data_AF-A0A7C2PF06-F1
#
_entry.id   AF-A0A7C2PF06-F1
#
_cell.length_a   1.000
_cell.length_b   1.000
_cell.length_c   1.000
_cell.angle_alpha   90.00
_cell.angle_beta   90.00
_cell.angle_gamma   90.00
#
_symmetry.space_group_name_H-M   'P 1'
#
loop_
_entity.id
_entity.type
_entity.pdbx_description
1 polymer ?
#
loop_
_entity_poly.entity_id
_entity_poly.type
_entity_poly.pdbx_seq_one_letter_code
_entity_poly.pdbx_strand_id
1 'polypeptide(L)'
;CQNGVAAFGRDVESGQAVWSSKAGYPGDPNYREFYRDIGFDLDLDYIRPYIHESGLRIMTGIKYYKITGNSPLKEPYNHWKALETAANHAGNFMFSREKQIEHLSTLMDRPPLIVAPYDAELFGHWWYEGPYFIDYLFRKLFYNQNTVTPITPSEYLERFPENQVSTPSFSSWGNKGYSEVWLNGTNEWIYPHLHNCSELMIHAANTNRNTKNPMTLRVLTQLGRELLLAQSSDWAFIMTTNTMVEYAIKRTKEHIKNFLALHDMFVNQRIDEGWLKYIEYKDNIFPELNYMHYADPE
;
A
#
# COMPACT_ATOMS: atom_id res chain seq x y z
N CYS A 1 7.73 22.69 5.79
CA CYS A 1 8.04 23.19 4.42
C CYS A 1 7.69 24.68 4.35
N GLN A 2 8.22 25.45 3.39
CA GLN A 2 7.91 26.89 3.26
C GLN A 2 6.41 27.20 3.13
N ASN A 3 5.63 26.25 2.58
CA ASN A 3 4.19 26.33 2.42
C ASN A 3 3.37 25.89 3.65
N GLY A 4 4.00 25.68 4.81
CA GLY A 4 3.31 25.28 6.04
C GLY A 4 3.01 23.78 6.17
N VAL A 5 3.35 22.95 5.18
CA VAL A 5 3.17 21.49 5.27
C VAL A 5 4.28 20.86 6.11
N ALA A 6 3.91 19.99 7.06
CA ALA A 6 4.84 19.19 7.86
C ALA A 6 5.21 17.88 7.15
N ALA A 7 6.46 17.43 7.29
CA ALA A 7 6.95 16.17 6.75
C ALA A 7 7.65 15.37 7.85
N PHE A 8 7.35 14.08 7.93
CA PHE A 8 7.92 13.16 8.91
C PHE A 8 8.81 12.13 8.21
N GLY A 9 10.07 12.05 8.63
CA GLY A 9 11.01 11.06 8.10
C GLY A 9 10.82 9.70 8.77
N ARG A 10 10.86 8.62 7.98
CA ARG A 10 10.90 7.25 8.50
C ARG A 10 12.17 7.04 9.33
N ASP A 11 12.00 6.51 10.53
CA ASP A 11 13.12 6.03 11.34
C ASP A 11 13.71 4.72 10.77
N VAL A 12 15.04 4.70 10.61
CA VAL A 12 15.75 3.58 9.97
C VAL A 12 15.82 2.37 10.89
N GLU A 13 16.03 2.58 12.20
CA GLU A 13 16.23 1.50 13.17
C GLU A 13 14.96 0.69 13.39
N SER A 14 13.81 1.36 13.54
CA SER A 14 12.49 0.72 13.64
C SER A 14 12.10 0.00 12.35
N GLY A 15 12.50 0.54 11.19
CA GLY A 15 12.36 -0.12 9.90
C GLY A 15 13.08 -1.47 9.89
N GLN A 16 14.37 -1.50 10.20
CA GLN A 16 15.19 -2.72 10.14
C GLN A 16 14.68 -3.85 11.05
N ALA A 17 14.24 -3.51 12.26
CA ALA A 17 13.78 -4.49 13.25
C ALA A 17 12.54 -5.29 12.79
N VAL A 18 11.69 -4.70 11.95
CA VAL A 18 10.41 -5.30 11.56
C VAL A 18 10.37 -5.69 10.08
N TRP A 19 10.91 -4.86 9.17
CA TRP A 19 10.85 -5.11 7.72
C TRP A 19 11.81 -6.17 7.21
N SER A 20 12.86 -6.51 7.96
CA SER A 20 13.84 -7.49 7.49
C SER A 20 13.29 -8.90 7.66
N SER A 21 12.98 -9.60 6.57
CA SER A 21 12.57 -11.01 6.63
C SER A 21 13.69 -11.95 7.11
N LYS A 22 14.96 -11.51 7.08
CA LYS A 22 16.12 -12.30 7.52
C LYS A 22 16.63 -11.94 8.91
N ALA A 23 16.54 -10.67 9.29
CA ALA A 23 17.11 -10.16 10.55
C ALA A 23 16.07 -9.52 11.48
N GLY A 24 14.85 -9.32 10.99
CA GLY A 24 13.74 -8.74 11.73
C GLY A 24 12.83 -9.81 12.32
N TYR A 25 11.95 -9.37 13.21
CA TYR A 25 11.09 -10.26 13.99
C TYR A 25 10.25 -11.22 13.14
N PRO A 26 9.62 -10.83 12.01
CA PRO A 26 8.76 -11.72 11.24
C PRO A 26 9.44 -13.00 10.74
N GLY A 27 10.78 -13.03 10.66
CA GLY A 27 11.55 -14.20 10.23
C GLY A 27 11.79 -15.25 11.33
N ASP A 28 11.28 -15.06 12.55
CA ASP A 28 11.55 -15.97 13.66
C ASP A 28 11.09 -17.41 13.38
N PRO A 29 11.91 -18.43 13.67
CA PRO A 29 11.57 -19.82 13.41
C PRO A 29 10.28 -20.32 14.05
N ASN A 30 9.76 -19.65 15.09
CA ASN A 30 8.52 -19.99 15.79
C ASN A 30 7.26 -19.41 15.15
N TYR A 31 7.38 -18.44 14.24
CA TYR A 31 6.23 -17.84 13.56
C TYR A 31 5.71 -18.70 12.40
N ARG A 32 4.43 -18.49 12.06
CA ARG A 32 3.74 -19.23 11.00
C ARG A 32 4.43 -19.02 9.65
N GLU A 33 4.69 -20.11 8.95
CA GLU A 33 5.24 -20.11 7.59
C GLU A 33 4.18 -19.67 6.59
N PHE A 34 4.43 -18.56 5.89
CA PHE A 34 3.50 -17.98 4.92
C PHE A 34 3.31 -18.87 3.69
N TYR A 35 4.37 -19.52 3.22
CA TYR A 35 4.37 -20.26 1.96
C TYR A 35 3.94 -21.73 2.07
N ARG A 36 3.63 -22.23 3.28
CA ARG A 36 3.11 -23.60 3.49
C ARG A 36 1.62 -23.54 3.76
N ASP A 37 0.83 -24.03 2.80
CA ASP A 37 -0.62 -23.95 2.82
C ASP A 37 -1.21 -25.27 2.33
N ILE A 38 -2.34 -25.69 2.93
CA ILE A 38 -2.99 -26.96 2.58
C ILE A 38 -3.41 -27.02 1.11
N GLY A 39 -3.60 -25.87 0.45
CA GLY A 39 -3.85 -25.74 -0.98
C GLY A 39 -2.76 -26.38 -1.85
N PHE A 40 -1.53 -26.42 -1.35
CA PHE A 40 -0.38 -27.03 -2.01
C PHE A 40 -0.01 -28.40 -1.44
N ASP A 41 -0.33 -28.65 -0.17
CA ASP A 41 0.15 -29.83 0.56
C ASP A 41 -0.79 -31.04 0.47
N LEU A 42 -2.11 -30.83 0.48
CA LEU A 42 -3.09 -31.93 0.53
C LEU A 42 -3.37 -32.52 -0.85
N ASP A 43 -3.87 -33.75 -0.86
CA ASP A 43 -4.25 -34.45 -2.08
C ASP A 43 -5.25 -33.66 -2.92
N LEU A 44 -5.09 -33.74 -4.25
CA LEU A 44 -5.88 -32.95 -5.18
C LEU A 44 -7.38 -33.24 -5.04
N ASP A 45 -7.76 -34.50 -4.88
CA ASP A 45 -9.17 -34.90 -4.77
C ASP A 45 -9.86 -34.29 -3.55
N TYR A 46 -9.14 -34.18 -2.43
CA TYR A 46 -9.64 -33.54 -1.21
C TYR A 46 -9.74 -32.02 -1.37
N ILE A 47 -8.69 -31.39 -1.92
CA ILE A 47 -8.57 -29.93 -1.93
C ILE A 47 -9.32 -29.27 -3.08
N ARG A 48 -9.70 -30.03 -4.12
CA ARG A 48 -10.33 -29.54 -5.36
C ARG A 48 -11.49 -28.56 -5.14
N PRO A 49 -12.43 -28.77 -4.20
CA PRO A 49 -13.55 -27.84 -3.98
C PRO A 49 -13.13 -26.48 -3.41
N TYR A 50 -11.89 -26.35 -2.94
CA TYR A 50 -11.38 -25.18 -2.21
C TYR A 50 -10.28 -24.42 -2.95
N ILE A 51 -9.89 -24.88 -4.14
CA ILE A 51 -8.92 -24.22 -5.03
C ILE A 51 -9.61 -23.73 -6.30
N HIS A 52 -8.85 -23.14 -7.23
CA HIS A 52 -9.39 -22.59 -8.46
C HIS A 52 -10.13 -23.67 -9.28
N GLU A 53 -11.24 -23.30 -9.92
CA GLU A 53 -12.13 -24.22 -10.66
C GLU A 53 -11.44 -25.00 -11.79
N SER A 54 -10.37 -24.43 -12.36
CA SER A 54 -9.52 -25.10 -13.35
C SER A 54 -8.64 -26.22 -12.78
N GLY A 55 -8.59 -26.38 -11.46
CA GLY A 55 -7.66 -27.27 -10.75
C GLY A 55 -6.31 -26.63 -10.41
N LEU A 56 -6.12 -25.34 -10.68
CA LEU A 56 -4.92 -24.61 -10.27
C LEU A 56 -4.87 -24.49 -8.74
N ARG A 57 -3.80 -25.00 -8.13
CA ARG A 57 -3.56 -24.89 -6.67
C ARG A 57 -3.28 -23.44 -6.29
N ILE A 58 -3.97 -22.97 -5.26
CA ILE A 58 -3.86 -21.62 -4.68
C ILE A 58 -3.78 -21.72 -3.16
N MET A 59 -3.36 -20.64 -2.49
CA MET A 59 -3.42 -20.58 -1.03
C MET A 59 -4.88 -20.57 -0.56
N THR A 60 -5.20 -21.43 0.40
CA THR A 60 -6.51 -21.48 1.08
C THR A 60 -6.57 -20.58 2.31
N GLY A 61 -5.40 -20.17 2.84
CA GLY A 61 -5.26 -19.41 4.08
C GLY A 61 -5.06 -20.28 5.32
N ILE A 62 -5.25 -21.62 5.22
CA ILE A 62 -5.00 -22.56 6.31
C ILE A 62 -3.57 -23.09 6.19
N LYS A 63 -2.76 -22.76 7.20
CA LYS A 63 -1.31 -22.97 7.22
C LYS A 63 -0.89 -23.57 8.56
N TYR A 64 -0.31 -24.77 8.55
CA TYR A 64 -0.02 -25.55 9.77
C TYR A 64 1.46 -25.59 10.17
N TYR A 65 2.33 -24.90 9.46
CA TYR A 65 3.77 -24.99 9.66
C TYR A 65 4.36 -23.67 10.16
N LYS A 66 5.49 -23.74 10.87
CA LYS A 66 6.31 -22.59 11.27
C LYS A 66 7.54 -22.44 10.36
N ILE A 67 8.18 -21.27 10.37
CA ILE A 67 9.32 -20.93 9.51
C ILE A 67 10.47 -21.94 9.66
N THR A 68 10.78 -22.45 10.86
CA THR A 68 11.80 -23.51 11.06
C THR A 68 13.19 -23.14 10.49
N GLY A 69 13.54 -21.85 10.50
CA GLY A 69 14.81 -21.35 9.94
C GLY A 69 14.96 -21.62 8.44
N ASN A 70 16.18 -21.93 8.00
CA ASN A 70 16.50 -22.17 6.59
C ASN A 70 16.20 -23.61 6.11
N SER A 71 15.57 -24.44 6.95
CA SER A 71 15.25 -25.82 6.59
C SER A 71 14.11 -25.87 5.55
N PRO A 72 14.22 -26.69 4.50
CA PRO A 72 13.10 -26.97 3.61
C PRO A 72 12.02 -27.83 4.31
N LEU A 73 12.40 -28.59 5.33
CA LEU A 73 11.49 -29.36 6.17
C LEU A 73 10.96 -28.45 7.28
N LYS A 74 9.72 -28.02 7.12
CA LYS A 74 9.03 -27.15 8.06
C LYS A 74 8.37 -28.00 9.15
N GLU A 75 8.47 -27.54 10.39
CA GLU A 75 7.85 -28.17 11.56
C GLU A 75 6.43 -27.63 11.80
N PRO A 76 5.57 -28.39 12.50
CA PRO A 76 4.24 -27.92 12.88
C PRO A 76 4.29 -26.61 13.68
N TYR A 77 3.35 -25.73 13.39
CA TYR A 77 3.18 -24.45 14.08
C TYR A 77 2.69 -24.65 15.52
N ASN A 78 3.29 -23.94 16.46
CA ASN A 78 2.87 -23.90 17.86
C ASN A 78 2.44 -22.49 18.24
N HIS A 79 1.13 -22.30 18.33
CA HIS A 79 0.51 -21.00 18.62
C HIS A 79 1.02 -20.37 19.92
N TRP A 80 1.10 -21.13 21.01
CA TRP A 80 1.53 -20.60 22.30
C TRP A 80 2.98 -20.14 22.28
N LYS A 81 3.85 -20.89 21.59
CA LYS A 81 5.26 -20.49 21.44
C LYS A 81 5.38 -19.21 20.61
N ALA A 82 4.60 -19.10 19.55
CA ALA A 82 4.57 -17.91 18.70
C ALA A 82 4.09 -16.66 19.46
N LEU A 83 3.07 -16.80 20.32
CA LEU A 83 2.61 -15.69 21.19
C LEU A 83 3.68 -15.26 22.19
N GLU A 84 4.37 -16.21 22.84
CA GLU A 84 5.50 -15.90 23.73
C GLU A 84 6.61 -15.15 22.97
N THR A 85 6.95 -15.61 21.77
CA THR A 85 7.92 -14.95 20.89
C THR A 85 7.47 -13.53 20.52
N ALA A 86 6.21 -13.31 20.15
CA ALA A 86 5.65 -11.98 19.89
C ALA A 86 5.73 -11.05 21.10
N ALA A 87 5.45 -11.55 22.30
CA ALA A 87 5.59 -10.77 23.52
C ALA A 87 7.07 -10.39 23.79
N ASN A 88 8.00 -11.30 23.55
CA ASN A 88 9.44 -11.03 23.69
C ASN A 88 9.91 -9.99 22.66
N HIS A 89 9.52 -10.11 21.40
CA HIS A 89 9.84 -9.14 20.36
C HIS A 89 9.24 -7.77 20.64
N ALA A 90 8.01 -7.69 21.13
CA ALA A 90 7.40 -6.43 21.54
C ALA A 90 8.20 -5.77 22.68
N GLY A 91 8.68 -6.56 23.66
CA GLY A 91 9.55 -6.07 24.72
C GLY A 91 10.91 -5.58 24.19
N ASN A 92 11.52 -6.31 23.26
CA ASN A 92 12.77 -5.90 22.62
C ASN A 92 12.61 -4.61 21.82
N PHE A 93 11.55 -4.48 21.01
CA PHE A 93 11.27 -3.27 20.25
C PHE A 93 11.08 -2.07 21.19
N MET A 94 10.28 -2.22 22.25
CA MET A 94 10.12 -1.20 23.28
C MET A 94 11.47 -0.76 23.85
N PHE A 95 12.27 -1.70 24.36
CA PHE A 95 13.59 -1.43 24.94
C PHE A 95 14.51 -0.67 23.97
N SER A 96 14.55 -1.10 22.70
CA SER A 96 15.33 -0.40 21.67
C SER A 96 14.86 1.04 21.44
N ARG A 97 13.54 1.28 21.43
CA ARG A 97 12.98 2.64 21.30
C ARG A 97 13.28 3.50 22.53
N GLU A 98 13.24 2.94 23.73
CA GLU A 98 13.65 3.65 24.96
C GLU A 98 15.10 4.12 24.86
N LYS A 99 16.02 3.22 24.49
CA LYS A 99 17.45 3.57 24.35
C LYS A 99 17.68 4.60 23.25
N GLN A 100 16.94 4.50 22.15
CA GLN A 100 16.99 5.50 21.09
C GLN A 100 16.52 6.88 21.57
N ILE A 101 15.40 6.95 22.29
CA ILE A 101 14.88 8.21 22.86
C ILE A 101 15.83 8.77 23.93
N GLU A 102 16.35 7.95 24.84
CA GLU A 102 17.32 8.36 25.85
C GLU A 102 18.54 9.02 25.20
N HIS A 103 19.10 8.40 24.15
CA HIS A 103 20.22 8.95 23.43
C HIS A 103 19.87 10.26 22.70
N LEU A 104 18.80 10.27 21.89
CA LEU A 104 18.42 11.43 21.09
C LEU A 104 18.03 12.63 21.94
N SER A 105 17.45 12.40 23.12
CA SER A 105 17.10 13.47 24.07
C SER A 105 18.33 14.23 24.59
N THR A 106 19.52 13.62 24.55
CA THR A 106 20.77 14.34 24.89
C THR A 106 21.28 15.27 23.78
N LEU A 107 20.78 15.09 22.56
CA LEU A 107 21.23 15.80 21.35
C LEU A 107 20.20 16.80 20.83
N MET A 108 18.98 16.76 21.34
CA MET A 108 17.84 17.54 20.87
C MET A 108 17.32 18.46 21.97
N ASP A 109 16.83 19.64 21.58
CA ASP A 109 16.19 20.63 22.42
C ASP A 109 14.70 20.33 22.69
N ARG A 110 14.17 19.27 22.08
CA ARG A 110 12.79 18.83 22.18
C ARG A 110 12.69 17.31 22.29
N PRO A 111 11.58 16.76 22.83
CA PRO A 111 11.33 15.33 22.84
C PRO A 111 11.47 14.72 21.42
N PRO A 112 12.39 13.77 21.23
CA PRO A 112 12.56 13.11 19.95
C PRO A 112 11.29 12.36 19.55
N LEU A 113 11.01 12.29 18.24
CA LEU A 113 9.89 11.56 17.68
C LEU A 113 10.41 10.45 16.77
N ILE A 114 9.98 9.22 17.03
CA ILE A 114 10.30 8.05 16.20
C ILE A 114 9.08 7.72 15.33
N VAL A 115 9.25 7.76 14.01
CA VAL A 115 8.17 7.51 13.05
C VAL A 115 8.42 6.19 12.34
N ALA A 116 7.58 5.21 12.63
CA ALA A 116 7.73 3.82 12.19
C ALA A 116 6.55 3.41 11.27
N PRO A 117 6.56 3.80 9.97
CA PRO A 117 5.55 3.42 9.01
C PRO A 117 5.79 1.99 8.48
N TYR A 118 4.71 1.23 8.38
CA TYR A 118 4.70 -0.14 7.88
C TYR A 118 3.45 -0.37 7.02
N ASP A 119 3.54 -1.29 6.06
CA ASP A 119 2.36 -1.72 5.32
C ASP A 119 1.42 -2.48 6.26
N ALA A 120 0.13 -2.13 6.24
CA ALA A 120 -0.83 -2.70 7.18
C ALA A 120 -0.95 -4.23 7.05
N GLU A 121 -0.86 -4.76 5.82
CA GLU A 121 -0.88 -6.19 5.55
C GLU A 121 0.32 -6.95 6.14
N LEU A 122 1.39 -6.25 6.53
CA LEU A 122 2.48 -6.89 7.27
C LEU A 122 1.93 -7.56 8.53
N PHE A 123 1.01 -6.91 9.25
CA PHE A 123 0.47 -7.39 10.51
C PHE A 123 -0.79 -8.24 10.29
N GLY A 124 -0.61 -9.55 10.23
CA GLY A 124 -1.67 -10.56 10.23
C GLY A 124 -1.75 -11.35 8.93
N HIS A 125 -1.29 -10.77 7.81
CA HIS A 125 -1.18 -11.46 6.53
C HIS A 125 0.22 -12.04 6.34
N TRP A 126 1.23 -11.19 6.08
CA TRP A 126 2.62 -11.63 5.88
C TRP A 126 3.22 -12.17 7.18
N TRP A 127 3.07 -11.41 8.27
CA TRP A 127 3.44 -11.83 9.62
C TRP A 127 2.19 -12.11 10.42
N TYR A 128 1.84 -13.39 10.56
CA TYR A 128 0.57 -13.81 11.15
C TYR A 128 0.39 -13.31 12.59
N GLU A 129 1.47 -13.29 13.37
CA GLU A 129 1.48 -12.89 14.76
C GLU A 129 1.65 -11.37 14.94
N GLY A 130 1.75 -10.61 13.85
CA GLY A 130 1.91 -9.16 13.86
C GLY A 130 0.87 -8.40 14.68
N PRO A 131 -0.44 -8.73 14.63
CA PRO A 131 -1.43 -8.06 15.47
C PRO A 131 -1.21 -8.31 16.97
N TYR A 132 -0.75 -9.50 17.36
CA TYR A 132 -0.38 -9.80 18.75
C TYR A 132 0.86 -9.03 19.18
N PHE A 133 1.85 -8.91 18.31
CA PHE A 133 3.02 -8.06 18.58
C PHE A 133 2.59 -6.60 18.84
N ILE A 134 1.70 -6.04 18.03
CA ILE A 134 1.18 -4.68 18.22
C ILE A 134 0.44 -4.56 19.56
N ASP A 135 -0.48 -5.48 19.89
CA ASP A 135 -1.18 -5.49 21.19
C ASP A 135 -0.18 -5.55 22.37
N TYR A 136 0.77 -6.47 22.34
CA TYR A 136 1.79 -6.58 23.38
C TYR A 136 2.68 -5.34 23.47
N LEU A 137 3.05 -4.75 22.34
CA LEU A 137 3.88 -3.55 22.30
C LEU A 137 3.18 -2.39 22.99
N PHE A 138 1.93 -2.09 22.63
CA PHE A 138 1.19 -0.98 23.24
C PHE A 138 0.90 -1.22 24.73
N ARG A 139 0.60 -2.45 25.14
CA ARG A 139 0.47 -2.79 26.58
C ARG A 139 1.78 -2.56 27.33
N LYS A 140 2.91 -3.01 26.79
CA LYS A 140 4.22 -2.85 27.44
C LYS A 140 4.65 -1.39 27.47
N LEU A 141 4.41 -0.63 26.39
CA LEU A 141 4.65 0.81 26.38
C LEU A 141 3.85 1.51 27.48
N PHE A 142 2.62 1.08 27.75
CA PHE A 142 1.82 1.69 28.81
C PHE A 142 2.24 1.29 30.23
N TYR A 143 2.56 0.01 30.47
CA TYR A 143 2.74 -0.51 31.84
C TYR A 143 4.20 -0.67 32.29
N ASN A 144 5.15 -0.85 31.37
CA ASN A 144 6.48 -1.37 31.71
C ASN A 144 7.60 -0.33 31.65
N GLN A 145 7.29 0.91 31.27
CA GLN A 145 8.26 2.00 31.11
C GLN A 145 7.61 3.38 31.16
N ASN A 146 8.42 4.44 31.32
CA ASN A 146 7.96 5.85 31.40
C ASN A 146 8.74 6.80 30.46
N THR A 147 9.52 6.27 29.53
CA THR A 147 10.44 6.99 28.63
C THR A 147 9.79 7.38 27.30
N VAL A 148 8.99 6.49 26.71
CA VAL A 148 8.37 6.63 25.39
C VAL A 148 6.86 6.69 25.54
N THR A 149 6.17 7.50 24.73
CA THR A 149 4.70 7.54 24.71
C THR A 149 4.22 7.53 23.27
N PRO A 150 3.28 6.65 22.88
CA PRO A 150 2.65 6.72 21.57
C PRO A 150 1.91 8.04 21.38
N ILE A 151 2.04 8.63 20.20
CA ILE A 151 1.41 9.90 19.85
C ILE A 151 1.08 9.92 18.36
N THR A 152 0.01 10.61 17.99
CA THR A 152 -0.30 10.86 16.58
C THR A 152 0.54 12.02 16.02
N PRO A 153 0.78 12.07 14.69
CA PRO A 153 1.46 13.21 14.07
C PRO A 153 0.79 14.56 14.36
N SER A 154 -0.55 14.60 14.40
CA SER A 154 -1.32 15.82 14.71
C SER A 154 -1.09 16.29 16.14
N GLU A 155 -1.19 15.40 17.13
CA GLU A 155 -0.95 15.75 18.54
C GLU A 155 0.48 16.22 18.78
N TYR A 156 1.47 15.67 18.06
CA TYR A 156 2.85 16.14 18.16
C TYR A 156 3.01 17.56 17.61
N LEU A 157 2.40 17.86 16.46
CA LEU A 157 2.44 19.20 15.85
C LEU A 157 1.67 20.25 16.68
N GLU A 158 0.60 19.85 17.36
CA GLU A 158 -0.13 20.73 18.29
C GLU A 158 0.73 21.09 19.51
N ARG A 159 1.53 20.14 20.03
CA ARG A 159 2.46 20.38 21.15
C ARG A 159 3.67 21.20 20.74
N PHE A 160 4.14 21.04 19.49
CA PHE A 160 5.32 21.69 18.96
C PHE A 160 5.01 22.34 17.60
N PRO A 161 4.34 23.52 17.60
CA PRO A 161 3.91 24.18 16.37
C PRO A 161 5.08 24.78 15.58
N GLU A 162 6.15 25.20 16.28
CA GLU A 162 7.36 25.74 15.66
C GLU A 162 8.28 24.59 15.22
N ASN A 163 8.49 24.48 13.90
CA ASN A 163 9.28 23.41 13.29
C ASN A 163 10.31 23.98 12.33
N GLN A 164 11.43 23.27 12.18
CA GLN A 164 12.47 23.64 11.21
C GLN A 164 11.88 23.71 9.79
N VAL A 165 12.09 24.83 9.12
CA VAL A 165 11.74 24.96 7.71
C VAL A 165 12.82 24.26 6.88
N SER A 166 12.41 23.22 6.16
CA SER A 166 13.26 22.49 5.22
C SER A 166 12.46 22.13 3.97
N THR A 167 13.18 21.79 2.91
CA THR A 167 12.64 21.31 1.63
C THR A 167 13.07 19.85 1.46
N PRO A 168 12.15 18.89 1.58
CA PRO A 168 12.46 17.48 1.31
C PRO A 168 13.04 17.30 -0.10
N SER A 169 14.08 16.48 -0.21
CA SER A 169 14.61 16.10 -1.52
C SER A 169 13.66 15.16 -2.24
N PHE A 170 13.73 15.14 -3.58
CA PHE A 170 13.04 14.15 -4.39
C PHE A 170 13.40 12.74 -3.91
N SER A 171 12.40 12.02 -3.42
CA SER A 171 12.59 10.71 -2.81
C SER A 171 11.30 9.90 -2.82
N SER A 172 11.43 8.60 -2.62
CA SER A 172 10.35 7.69 -2.29
C SER A 172 10.80 6.77 -1.17
N TRP A 173 9.88 6.01 -0.59
CA TRP A 173 10.23 4.92 0.34
C TRP A 173 10.50 3.58 -0.36
N GLY A 174 10.48 3.55 -1.70
CA GLY A 174 10.73 2.37 -2.52
C GLY A 174 12.21 2.00 -2.60
N ASN A 175 12.53 0.97 -3.38
CA ASN A 175 13.90 0.50 -3.56
C ASN A 175 14.83 1.65 -4.00
N LYS A 176 16.01 1.75 -3.37
CA LYS A 176 17.00 2.83 -3.53
C LYS A 176 16.52 4.26 -3.20
N GLY A 177 15.27 4.45 -2.75
CA GLY A 177 14.77 5.73 -2.26
C GLY A 177 14.35 6.75 -3.33
N TYR A 178 14.16 6.33 -4.58
CA TYR A 178 13.79 7.22 -5.71
C TYR A 178 12.63 6.63 -6.54
N SER A 179 12.45 7.09 -7.78
CA SER A 179 11.35 6.66 -8.66
C SER A 179 11.60 5.38 -9.44
N GLU A 180 12.78 4.75 -9.34
CA GLU A 180 13.17 3.59 -10.18
C GLU A 180 12.20 2.41 -10.06
N VAL A 181 11.46 2.28 -8.95
CA VAL A 181 10.41 1.26 -8.82
C VAL A 181 9.24 1.49 -9.78
N TRP A 182 8.92 2.74 -10.10
CA TRP A 182 7.78 3.09 -10.96
C TRP A 182 8.22 3.60 -12.33
N LEU A 183 9.47 4.00 -12.52
CA LEU A 183 10.01 4.48 -13.80
C LEU A 183 11.30 3.75 -14.14
N ASN A 184 11.16 2.69 -14.94
CA ASN A 184 12.26 1.89 -15.48
C ASN A 184 11.82 1.18 -16.78
N GLY A 185 12.73 0.42 -17.40
CA GLY A 185 12.46 -0.25 -18.69
C GLY A 185 11.29 -1.25 -18.71
N THR A 186 10.76 -1.69 -17.56
CA THR A 186 9.60 -2.61 -17.51
C THR A 186 8.26 -1.89 -17.60
N ASN A 187 8.20 -0.61 -17.23
CA ASN A 187 6.96 0.13 -17.06
C ASN A 187 6.96 1.52 -17.74
N GLU A 188 8.09 2.00 -18.27
CA GLU A 188 8.20 3.33 -18.90
C GLU A 188 7.20 3.57 -20.04
N TRP A 189 6.78 2.50 -20.73
CA TRP A 189 5.82 2.55 -21.83
C TRP A 189 4.44 3.08 -21.41
N ILE A 190 4.07 3.03 -20.12
CA ILE A 190 2.75 3.48 -19.65
C ILE A 190 2.62 5.00 -19.70
N TYR A 191 3.70 5.73 -19.44
CA TYR A 191 3.65 7.18 -19.16
C TYR A 191 3.22 8.04 -20.34
N PRO A 192 3.68 7.81 -21.59
CA PRO A 192 3.16 8.56 -22.73
C PRO A 192 1.64 8.44 -22.87
N HIS A 193 1.07 7.27 -22.60
CA HIS A 193 -0.38 7.05 -22.66
C HIS A 193 -1.11 7.73 -21.50
N LEU A 194 -0.57 7.65 -20.28
CA LEU A 194 -1.16 8.31 -19.11
C LEU A 194 -1.14 9.83 -19.26
N HIS A 195 -0.03 10.41 -19.74
CA HIS A 195 0.05 11.84 -20.03
C HIS A 195 -0.98 12.26 -21.08
N ASN A 196 -1.09 11.52 -22.18
CA ASN A 196 -2.09 11.82 -23.21
C ASN A 196 -3.52 11.77 -22.65
N CYS A 197 -3.86 10.76 -21.84
CA CYS A 197 -5.19 10.68 -21.23
C CYS A 197 -5.44 11.82 -20.24
N SER A 198 -4.43 12.23 -19.46
CA SER A 198 -4.52 13.40 -18.58
C SER A 198 -4.83 14.68 -19.34
N GLU A 199 -4.10 14.96 -20.43
CA GLU A 199 -4.34 16.15 -21.26
C GLU A 199 -5.75 16.17 -21.86
N LEU A 200 -6.23 15.02 -22.37
CA LEU A 200 -7.59 14.88 -22.88
C LEU A 200 -8.63 15.11 -21.77
N MET A 201 -8.39 14.61 -20.55
CA MET A 201 -9.29 14.79 -19.43
C MET A 201 -9.37 16.26 -18.99
N ILE A 202 -8.23 16.94 -18.89
CA ILE A 202 -8.13 18.38 -18.59
C ILE A 202 -8.90 19.17 -19.65
N HIS A 203 -8.67 18.88 -20.93
CA HIS A 203 -9.39 19.53 -22.03
C HIS A 203 -10.90 19.30 -21.96
N ALA A 204 -11.34 18.06 -21.73
CA ALA A 204 -12.75 17.72 -21.61
C ALA A 204 -13.42 18.44 -20.42
N ALA A 205 -12.73 18.53 -19.27
CA ALA A 205 -13.23 19.26 -18.10
C ALA A 205 -13.34 20.77 -18.37
N ASN A 206 -12.29 21.37 -18.95
CA ASN A 206 -12.23 22.80 -19.25
C ASN A 206 -13.29 23.24 -20.26
N THR A 207 -13.53 22.45 -21.31
CA THR A 207 -14.53 22.77 -22.34
C THR A 207 -15.97 22.56 -21.87
N ASN A 208 -16.18 21.88 -20.73
CA ASN A 208 -17.50 21.51 -20.23
C ASN A 208 -17.83 22.07 -18.83
N ARG A 209 -17.08 23.05 -18.32
CA ARG A 209 -17.19 23.58 -16.94
C ARG A 209 -18.62 23.83 -16.43
N ASN A 210 -19.51 24.28 -17.31
CA ASN A 210 -20.88 24.68 -16.99
C ASN A 210 -21.93 23.72 -17.55
N THR A 211 -21.55 22.50 -17.95
CA THR A 211 -22.50 21.55 -18.53
C THR A 211 -23.55 21.14 -17.50
N LYS A 212 -24.81 21.18 -17.92
CA LYS A 212 -25.96 20.68 -17.15
C LYS A 212 -26.53 19.41 -17.76
N ASN A 213 -25.93 18.91 -18.84
CA ASN A 213 -26.41 17.73 -19.54
C ASN A 213 -26.09 16.48 -18.69
N PRO A 214 -27.10 15.72 -18.23
CA PRO A 214 -26.88 14.57 -17.36
C PRO A 214 -26.01 13.47 -17.98
N MET A 215 -26.13 13.25 -19.30
CA MET A 215 -25.33 12.25 -20.01
C MET A 215 -23.86 12.69 -20.08
N THR A 216 -23.61 13.96 -20.41
CA THR A 216 -22.26 14.53 -20.42
C THR A 216 -21.60 14.42 -19.05
N LEU A 217 -22.32 14.73 -17.97
CA LEU A 217 -21.81 14.60 -16.61
C LEU A 217 -21.40 13.15 -16.30
N ARG A 218 -22.24 12.17 -16.63
CA ARG A 218 -21.92 10.74 -16.45
C ARG A 218 -20.66 10.33 -17.18
N VAL A 219 -20.54 10.69 -18.46
CA VAL A 219 -19.38 10.32 -19.29
C VAL A 219 -18.10 10.97 -18.77
N LEU A 220 -18.12 12.27 -18.44
CA LEU A 220 -16.96 12.99 -17.91
C LEU A 220 -16.52 12.43 -16.54
N THR A 221 -17.48 12.09 -15.68
CA THR A 221 -17.19 11.42 -14.42
C THR A 221 -16.56 10.05 -14.65
N GLN A 222 -17.08 9.23 -15.58
CA GLN A 222 -16.47 7.92 -15.87
C GLN A 222 -15.09 8.03 -16.52
N LEU A 223 -14.86 9.02 -17.39
CA LEU A 223 -13.53 9.34 -17.91
C LEU A 223 -12.54 9.62 -16.77
N GLY A 224 -12.94 10.42 -15.78
CA GLY A 224 -12.13 10.67 -14.60
C GLY A 224 -11.80 9.40 -13.81
N ARG A 225 -12.74 8.43 -13.70
CA ARG A 225 -12.50 7.15 -13.02
C ARG A 225 -11.52 6.27 -13.80
N GLU A 226 -11.70 6.12 -15.10
CA GLU A 226 -10.77 5.33 -15.93
C GLU A 226 -9.35 5.90 -15.88
N LEU A 227 -9.21 7.23 -15.85
CA LEU A 227 -7.91 7.87 -15.69
C LEU A 227 -7.27 7.54 -14.32
N LEU A 228 -8.01 7.68 -13.22
CA LEU A 228 -7.51 7.35 -11.88
C LEU A 228 -7.12 5.88 -11.76
N LEU A 229 -7.95 4.98 -12.29
CA LEU A 229 -7.67 3.55 -12.31
C LEU A 229 -6.44 3.23 -13.15
N ALA A 230 -6.25 3.88 -14.29
CA ALA A 230 -5.04 3.72 -15.11
C ALA A 230 -3.78 4.27 -14.41
N GLN A 231 -3.91 5.30 -13.57
CA GLN A 231 -2.81 5.96 -12.85
C GLN A 231 -2.42 5.31 -11.51
N SER A 232 -3.08 4.21 -11.11
CA SER A 232 -2.65 3.46 -9.91
C SER A 232 -1.17 3.03 -10.05
N SER A 233 -0.37 3.39 -9.06
CA SER A 233 1.07 3.10 -9.02
C SER A 233 1.35 1.60 -8.83
N ASP A 234 0.34 0.84 -8.37
CA ASP A 234 0.41 -0.61 -8.20
C ASP A 234 0.75 -1.32 -9.51
N TRP A 235 0.26 -0.81 -10.65
CA TRP A 235 0.55 -1.43 -11.95
C TRP A 235 2.03 -1.44 -12.27
N ALA A 236 2.68 -0.28 -12.14
CA ALA A 236 4.11 -0.15 -12.38
C ALA A 236 4.92 -0.90 -11.31
N PHE A 237 4.45 -0.92 -10.05
CA PHE A 237 5.05 -1.70 -8.97
C PHE A 237 5.03 -3.22 -9.25
N ILE A 238 3.88 -3.77 -9.68
CA ILE A 238 3.73 -5.19 -10.02
C ILE A 238 4.62 -5.57 -11.21
N MET A 239 4.72 -4.69 -12.22
CA MET A 239 5.62 -4.89 -13.37
C MET A 239 7.08 -4.97 -12.91
N THR A 240 7.52 -4.07 -12.03
CA THR A 240 8.90 -4.04 -11.51
C THR A 240 9.22 -5.22 -10.59
N THR A 241 8.28 -5.61 -9.72
CA THR A 241 8.48 -6.72 -8.77
C THR A 241 8.32 -8.10 -9.40
N ASN A 242 7.90 -8.15 -10.67
CA ASN A 242 7.72 -9.37 -11.46
C ASN A 242 6.81 -10.42 -10.79
N THR A 243 5.69 -9.98 -10.25
CA THR A 243 4.71 -10.85 -9.55
C THR A 243 3.59 -11.30 -10.50
N MET A 244 2.63 -10.42 -10.80
CA MET A 244 1.49 -10.68 -11.69
C MET A 244 1.51 -9.74 -12.90
N VAL A 245 2.62 -9.75 -13.65
CA VAL A 245 2.92 -8.76 -14.69
C VAL A 245 1.86 -8.70 -15.79
N GLU A 246 1.41 -9.85 -16.30
CA GLU A 246 0.38 -9.91 -17.34
C GLU A 246 -0.93 -9.27 -16.89
N TYR A 247 -1.30 -9.47 -15.62
CA TYR A 247 -2.48 -8.86 -15.03
C TYR A 247 -2.34 -7.34 -14.96
N ALA A 248 -1.20 -6.83 -14.47
CA ALA A 248 -0.95 -5.38 -14.41
C ALA A 248 -0.98 -4.74 -15.81
N ILE A 249 -0.31 -5.34 -16.80
CA ILE A 249 -0.32 -4.86 -18.19
C ILE A 249 -1.76 -4.83 -18.74
N LYS A 250 -2.52 -5.91 -18.50
CA LYS A 250 -3.93 -6.00 -18.93
C LYS A 250 -4.77 -4.90 -18.29
N ARG A 251 -4.64 -4.67 -16.98
CA ARG A 251 -5.39 -3.64 -16.24
C ARG A 251 -5.06 -2.24 -16.74
N THR A 252 -3.78 -1.90 -16.88
CA THR A 252 -3.37 -0.59 -17.42
C THR A 252 -3.92 -0.36 -18.82
N LYS A 253 -3.77 -1.34 -19.72
CA LYS A 253 -4.27 -1.22 -21.11
C LYS A 253 -5.79 -1.15 -21.17
N GLU A 254 -6.50 -1.88 -20.31
CA GLU A 254 -7.96 -1.88 -20.25
C GLU A 254 -8.49 -0.50 -19.87
N HIS A 255 -7.99 0.11 -18.80
CA HIS A 255 -8.45 1.43 -18.37
C HIS A 255 -8.08 2.53 -19.39
N ILE A 256 -6.89 2.48 -20.00
CA ILE A 256 -6.52 3.39 -21.10
C ILE A 256 -7.47 3.23 -22.29
N LYS A 257 -7.77 1.98 -22.69
CA LYS A 257 -8.68 1.71 -23.80
C LYS A 257 -10.10 2.21 -23.50
N ASN A 258 -10.61 1.96 -22.30
CA ASN A 258 -11.92 2.42 -21.87
C ASN A 258 -11.99 3.95 -21.88
N PHE A 259 -10.98 4.62 -21.32
CA PHE A 259 -10.86 6.07 -21.36
C PHE A 259 -10.94 6.61 -22.79
N LEU A 260 -10.08 6.11 -23.68
CA LEU A 260 -10.02 6.60 -25.07
C LEU A 260 -11.32 6.34 -25.83
N ALA A 261 -11.98 5.20 -25.60
CA ALA A 261 -13.26 4.89 -26.22
C ALA A 261 -14.39 5.77 -25.70
N LEU A 262 -14.47 6.02 -24.38
CA LEU A 262 -15.43 6.98 -23.80
C LEU A 262 -15.21 8.39 -24.34
N HIS A 263 -13.94 8.81 -24.45
CA HIS A 263 -13.58 10.13 -24.96
C HIS A 263 -13.96 10.27 -26.45
N ASP A 264 -13.71 9.25 -27.27
CA ASP A 264 -14.11 9.24 -28.68
C ASP A 264 -15.64 9.32 -28.83
N MET A 265 -16.40 8.53 -28.06
CA MET A 265 -17.86 8.60 -28.04
C MET A 265 -18.35 9.99 -27.62
N PHE A 266 -17.69 10.60 -26.63
CA PHE A 266 -18.00 11.93 -26.12
C PHE A 266 -17.80 13.02 -27.19
N VAL A 267 -16.62 13.07 -27.79
CA VAL A 267 -16.28 14.08 -28.82
C VAL A 267 -17.17 13.94 -30.05
N ASN A 268 -17.47 12.70 -30.46
CA ASN A 268 -18.33 12.44 -31.62
C ASN A 268 -19.83 12.51 -31.31
N GLN A 269 -20.22 12.78 -30.05
CA GLN A 269 -21.62 12.83 -29.60
C GLN A 269 -22.42 11.55 -29.91
N ARG A 270 -21.75 10.39 -29.84
CA ARG A 270 -22.33 9.06 -30.11
C ARG A 270 -22.14 8.16 -28.90
N ILE A 271 -22.79 8.51 -27.81
CA ILE A 271 -22.71 7.76 -26.55
C ILE A 271 -23.49 6.46 -26.67
N ASP A 272 -22.81 5.33 -26.49
CA ASP A 272 -23.44 4.05 -26.21
C ASP A 272 -23.78 3.98 -24.71
N GLU A 273 -25.04 4.27 -24.37
CA GLU A 273 -25.48 4.25 -22.97
C GLU A 273 -25.43 2.85 -22.34
N GLY A 274 -25.61 1.79 -23.14
CA GLY A 274 -25.54 0.42 -22.65
C GLY A 274 -24.12 0.07 -22.22
N TRP A 275 -23.13 0.42 -23.05
CA TRP A 275 -21.72 0.23 -22.72
C TRP A 275 -21.25 1.14 -21.58
N LEU A 276 -21.65 2.42 -21.57
CA LEU A 276 -21.37 3.34 -20.47
C LEU A 276 -21.85 2.76 -19.13
N LYS A 277 -23.09 2.25 -19.08
CA LYS A 277 -23.65 1.65 -17.87
C LYS A 277 -22.87 0.41 -17.41
N TYR A 278 -22.39 -0.40 -18.35
CA TYR A 278 -21.55 -1.55 -18.04
C TYR A 278 -20.22 -1.14 -17.41
N ILE A 279 -19.56 -0.12 -17.97
CA ILE A 279 -18.31 0.42 -17.42
C ILE A 279 -18.55 1.10 -16.06
N GLU A 280 -19.61 1.90 -15.91
CA GLU A 280 -20.00 2.49 -14.62
C GLU A 280 -20.29 1.43 -13.54
N TYR A 281 -20.80 0.25 -13.92
CA TYR A 281 -21.01 -0.86 -13.00
C TYR A 281 -19.69 -1.54 -12.62
N LYS A 282 -18.83 -1.81 -13.60
CA LYS A 282 -17.57 -2.53 -13.42
C LYS A 282 -16.52 -1.69 -12.68
N ASP A 283 -16.37 -0.44 -13.09
CA ASP A 283 -15.32 0.50 -12.68
C ASP A 283 -15.94 1.65 -11.88
N ASN A 284 -16.59 1.29 -10.77
CA ASN A 284 -17.52 2.13 -10.00
C ASN A 284 -16.89 2.90 -8.82
N ILE A 285 -15.55 2.97 -8.75
CA ILE A 285 -14.85 3.67 -7.68
C ILE A 285 -15.17 5.18 -7.69
N PHE A 286 -15.31 5.80 -6.51
CA PHE A 286 -15.66 7.23 -6.38
C PHE A 286 -17.00 7.58 -7.05
N PRO A 287 -18.13 7.17 -6.45
CA PRO A 287 -19.46 7.46 -6.99
C PRO A 287 -19.72 8.97 -7.15
N GLU A 288 -19.10 9.78 -6.29
CA GLU A 288 -19.25 11.24 -6.25
C GLU A 288 -18.09 11.99 -6.93
N LEU A 289 -17.29 11.31 -7.77
CA LEU A 289 -16.18 11.96 -8.46
C LEU A 289 -16.68 13.15 -9.30
N ASN A 290 -16.23 14.34 -8.92
CA ASN A 290 -16.47 15.56 -9.68
C ASN A 290 -15.38 15.73 -10.73
N TYR A 291 -15.75 15.63 -12.01
CA TYR A 291 -14.83 15.81 -13.13
C TYR A 291 -14.20 17.22 -13.16
N MET A 292 -14.82 18.21 -12.50
CA MET A 292 -14.29 19.56 -12.38
C MET A 292 -12.96 19.65 -11.62
N HIS A 293 -12.59 18.62 -10.85
CA HIS A 293 -11.27 18.56 -10.21
C HIS A 293 -10.11 18.49 -11.23
N TYR A 294 -10.41 18.17 -12.49
CA TYR A 294 -9.44 18.17 -13.60
C TYR A 294 -9.39 19.48 -14.38
N ALA A 295 -10.31 20.41 -14.13
CA ALA A 295 -10.28 21.71 -14.79
C ALA A 295 -9.16 22.58 -14.20
N ASP A 296 -8.54 23.41 -15.03
CA ASP A 296 -7.50 24.34 -14.56
C ASP A 296 -8.06 25.31 -13.50
N PRO A 297 -7.22 25.82 -12.58
CA PRO A 297 -7.62 26.92 -11.73
C PRO A 297 -8.12 28.12 -12.57
N GLU A 298 -9.16 28.80 -12.11
CA GLU A 298 -9.60 30.08 -12.70
C GLU A 298 -8.65 31.23 -12.37
#